data_AF-A0A2H9PPG8-F1
#
_entry.id   AF-A0A2H9PPG8-F1
#
_cell.length_a   1.000
_cell.length_b   1.000
_cell.length_c   1.000
_cell.angle_alpha   90.00
_cell.angle_beta   90.00
_cell.angle_gamma   90.00
#
_symmetry.space_group_name_H-M   'P 1'
#
loop_
_entity.id
_entity.type
_entity.pdbx_description
1 polymer ?
#
loop_
_entity_poly.entity_id
_entity_poly.type
_entity_poly.pdbx_seq_one_letter_code
_entity_poly.pdbx_strand_id
1 'polypeptide(L)'
;MALLLFGLLFPTAVLAEEDFPIISGAADVTTSAGKEINLKITAVDSKNNPAKIYAAGLPIGASFDLVPGADTDFYMFSWTPGNQNVGEHTIDLKACISPEVCSVDSFTITVLYAGAENPENFLDDDSDTIINKNDNCRYVYNFDQVDIDNDGFGDACDPDQVDYAQKLESTKESYENLQKSLETFKVEYTAAKCTNNTEEITKLDNNANFVAKILNLISTVWGNYAKQLVLIGYSRTAESFADYSLKFQQLADEQVTFVAEFDSAVCPVTPVVDTDGDTIADNVDNCVNNANLDQADKDTDGIGDVCDPIDNTIPVDSDYEEYKGYKEQYDDYEDDYYYFKKKYEQAIKEDDESDIKKYENKLDDLDDNLKDLKKDVSDLIDDLEDEDDKDNNLLDDLDDLENDIAKLREKISDLVNGPAESVTNTYSSTYGTGAATINTATAANEPEVEVQSLDLSTLNHQAQEPAQNGWDDVRSTVWLLAGIVVMIAVVLFFLALLLR
;
A
#
# COMPACT_ATOMS: atom_id res chain seq x y z
N MET A 1 2.78 -74.25 64.29
CA MET A 1 3.56 -75.30 63.59
C MET A 1 3.32 -75.11 62.10
N ALA A 2 4.33 -74.60 61.37
CA ALA A 2 4.52 -74.53 59.89
C ALA A 2 3.34 -74.01 59.03
N LEU A 3 3.38 -72.91 58.25
CA LEU A 3 4.41 -72.28 57.41
C LEU A 3 5.02 -73.23 56.36
N LEU A 4 4.40 -73.28 55.17
CA LEU A 4 4.93 -73.69 53.85
C LEU A 4 3.95 -73.12 52.78
N LEU A 5 4.20 -71.97 52.13
CA LEU A 5 4.98 -71.76 50.89
C LEU A 5 4.52 -72.58 49.68
N PHE A 6 3.84 -71.93 48.74
CA PHE A 6 4.04 -72.16 47.30
C PHE A 6 3.85 -70.82 46.56
N GLY A 7 4.96 -70.26 46.10
CA GLY A 7 5.03 -68.96 45.42
C GLY A 7 4.58 -69.04 43.97
N LEU A 8 3.82 -68.03 43.54
CA LEU A 8 3.54 -67.75 42.14
C LEU A 8 4.77 -67.06 41.53
N LEU A 9 5.45 -67.77 40.64
CA LEU A 9 6.39 -67.20 39.68
C LEU A 9 5.60 -66.39 38.66
N PHE A 10 5.55 -65.08 38.83
CA PHE A 10 5.33 -64.18 37.71
C PHE A 10 6.71 -63.90 37.09
N PRO A 11 6.93 -64.17 35.80
CA PRO A 11 8.12 -63.65 35.15
C PRO A 11 7.99 -62.12 35.18
N THR A 12 8.90 -61.47 35.89
CA THR A 12 9.19 -60.05 35.67
C THR A 12 9.56 -59.91 34.21
N ALA A 13 8.63 -59.44 33.37
CA ALA A 13 8.99 -58.88 32.09
C ALA A 13 9.88 -57.68 32.41
N VAL A 14 11.18 -57.86 32.21
CA VAL A 14 12.11 -56.74 32.10
C VAL A 14 11.60 -55.96 30.89
N LEU A 15 10.97 -54.80 31.13
CA LEU A 15 10.80 -53.82 30.08
C LEU A 15 12.22 -53.51 29.59
N ALA A 16 12.53 -53.87 28.35
CA ALA A 16 13.76 -53.42 27.75
C ALA A 16 13.76 -51.89 27.82
N GLU A 17 14.80 -51.32 28.41
CA GLU A 17 15.03 -49.88 28.37
C GLU A 17 15.08 -49.50 26.88
N GLU A 18 14.10 -48.70 26.43
CA GLU A 18 14.02 -48.25 25.03
C GLU A 18 15.29 -47.45 24.73
N ASP A 19 16.13 -48.01 23.87
CA ASP A 19 17.46 -47.48 23.54
C ASP A 19 17.34 -46.43 22.45
N PHE A 20 17.06 -45.18 22.85
CA PHE A 20 16.90 -44.06 21.94
C PHE A 20 18.26 -43.58 21.39
N PRO A 21 18.32 -43.16 20.12
CA PRO A 21 19.55 -42.61 19.55
C PRO A 21 19.93 -41.29 20.23
N ILE A 22 21.22 -41.08 20.46
CA ILE A 22 21.77 -39.81 20.99
C ILE A 22 22.34 -39.01 19.83
N ILE A 23 21.86 -37.78 19.66
CA ILE A 23 22.39 -36.82 18.67
C ILE A 23 23.68 -36.21 19.22
N SER A 24 24.68 -36.03 18.37
CA SER A 24 26.00 -35.50 18.74
C SER A 24 26.56 -34.61 17.63
N GLY A 25 27.19 -33.49 18.02
CA GLY A 25 27.75 -32.51 17.09
C GLY A 25 26.81 -31.38 16.68
N ALA A 26 25.55 -31.42 17.13
CA ALA A 26 24.63 -30.30 17.12
C ALA A 26 24.93 -29.40 18.32
N ALA A 27 25.55 -28.25 18.08
CA ALA A 27 25.90 -27.31 19.13
C ALA A 27 25.60 -25.89 18.65
N ASP A 28 25.22 -25.02 19.58
CA ASP A 28 24.97 -23.62 19.27
C ASP A 28 26.24 -22.95 18.74
N VAL A 29 26.09 -22.14 17.69
CA VAL A 29 27.21 -21.43 17.07
C VAL A 29 26.87 -19.96 16.93
N THR A 30 27.76 -19.12 17.43
CA THR A 30 27.79 -17.70 17.06
C THR A 30 28.81 -17.49 15.95
N THR A 31 28.38 -16.94 14.81
CA THR A 31 29.27 -16.62 13.68
C THR A 31 29.03 -15.20 13.20
N SER A 32 29.95 -14.66 12.41
CA SER A 32 29.70 -13.41 11.67
C SER A 32 29.23 -13.72 10.26
N ALA A 33 28.38 -12.87 9.69
CA ALA A 33 28.00 -12.96 8.28
C ALA A 33 29.23 -13.05 7.36
N GLY A 34 29.12 -13.86 6.31
CA GLY A 34 30.19 -14.19 5.36
C GLY A 34 31.15 -15.29 5.83
N LYS A 35 31.05 -15.75 7.09
CA LYS A 35 31.89 -16.84 7.60
C LYS A 35 31.16 -18.19 7.50
N GLU A 36 31.78 -19.11 6.78
CA GLU A 36 31.29 -20.46 6.59
C GLU A 36 31.21 -21.25 7.92
N ILE A 37 30.10 -21.98 8.08
CA ILE A 37 29.81 -22.89 9.18
C ILE A 37 29.70 -24.29 8.59
N ASN A 38 30.40 -25.24 9.21
CA ASN A 38 30.32 -26.66 8.89
C ASN A 38 30.21 -27.45 10.19
N LEU A 39 29.05 -28.11 10.42
CA LEU A 39 28.81 -28.95 11.59
C LEU A 39 28.62 -30.40 11.17
N LYS A 40 29.48 -31.27 11.70
CA LYS A 40 29.35 -32.72 11.55
C LYS A 40 28.41 -33.25 12.63
N ILE A 41 27.27 -33.79 12.21
CA ILE A 41 26.23 -34.32 13.09
C ILE A 41 26.12 -35.84 12.92
N THR A 42 26.06 -36.55 14.04
CA THR A 42 25.90 -38.00 14.10
C THR A 42 24.82 -38.38 15.10
N ALA A 43 24.20 -39.54 14.93
CA ALA A 43 23.26 -40.07 15.90
C ALA A 43 23.39 -41.61 16.00
N VAL A 44 23.58 -42.13 17.21
CA VAL A 44 23.73 -43.57 17.47
C VAL A 44 23.02 -43.98 18.75
N ASP A 45 22.54 -45.22 18.84
CA ASP A 45 22.06 -45.82 20.11
C ASP A 45 23.21 -46.32 21.01
N SER A 46 22.88 -46.88 22.18
CA SER A 46 23.86 -47.45 23.11
C SER A 46 24.67 -48.63 22.52
N LYS A 47 24.19 -49.24 21.44
CA LYS A 47 24.84 -50.34 20.70
C LYS A 47 25.61 -49.84 19.47
N ASN A 48 25.69 -48.52 19.28
CA ASN A 48 26.37 -47.86 18.18
C ASN A 48 25.72 -48.13 16.80
N ASN A 49 24.42 -48.41 16.76
CA ASN A 49 23.66 -48.47 15.51
C ASN A 49 23.36 -47.04 15.02
N PRO A 50 23.66 -46.70 13.75
CA PRO A 50 23.42 -45.37 13.22
C PRO A 50 21.92 -45.09 13.05
N ALA A 51 21.50 -43.90 13.45
CA ALA A 51 20.16 -43.39 13.23
C ALA A 51 20.12 -42.45 12.01
N LYS A 52 19.00 -42.44 11.31
CA LYS A 52 18.75 -41.48 10.23
C LYS A 52 18.31 -40.15 10.84
N ILE A 53 18.93 -39.05 10.42
CA ILE A 53 18.67 -37.71 10.95
C ILE A 53 17.88 -36.90 9.91
N TYR A 54 16.90 -36.15 10.40
CA TYR A 54 16.12 -35.19 9.65
C TYR A 54 16.32 -33.81 10.30
N ALA A 55 16.47 -32.78 9.46
CA ALA A 55 16.56 -31.39 9.90
C ALA A 55 15.36 -30.59 9.38
N ALA A 56 14.84 -29.70 10.21
CA ALA A 56 13.82 -28.71 9.86
C ALA A 56 14.29 -27.31 10.30
N GLY A 57 13.69 -26.26 9.73
CA GLY A 57 14.10 -24.88 10.02
C GLY A 57 15.43 -24.47 9.39
N LEU A 58 15.87 -25.12 8.30
CA LEU A 58 17.10 -24.75 7.62
C LEU A 58 16.99 -23.33 7.01
N PRO A 59 17.89 -22.39 7.35
CA PRO A 59 17.92 -21.07 6.74
C PRO A 59 18.15 -21.13 5.21
N ILE A 60 17.73 -20.09 4.50
CA ILE A 60 17.97 -19.98 3.05
C ILE A 60 19.47 -20.09 2.76
N GLY A 61 19.82 -21.00 1.86
CA GLY A 61 21.22 -21.28 1.47
C GLY A 61 21.97 -22.24 2.40
N ALA A 62 21.35 -22.71 3.50
CA ALA A 62 21.91 -23.79 4.30
C ALA A 62 21.65 -25.16 3.64
N SER A 63 22.55 -26.10 3.90
CA SER A 63 22.48 -27.48 3.40
C SER A 63 22.61 -28.46 4.56
N PHE A 64 21.96 -29.63 4.45
CA PHE A 64 22.05 -30.70 5.42
C PHE A 64 22.15 -32.05 4.70
N ASP A 65 23.38 -32.44 4.40
CA ASP A 65 23.66 -33.54 3.48
C ASP A 65 24.24 -34.76 4.20
N LEU A 66 23.75 -35.95 3.84
CA LEU A 66 24.35 -37.21 4.27
C LEU A 66 25.70 -37.38 3.57
N VAL A 67 26.77 -37.46 4.35
CA VAL A 67 28.13 -37.74 3.88
C VAL A 67 28.52 -39.14 4.32
N PRO A 68 28.69 -40.09 3.36
CA PRO A 68 29.19 -41.42 3.68
C PRO A 68 30.60 -41.34 4.28
N GLY A 69 30.77 -41.90 5.47
CA GLY A 69 32.06 -41.90 6.17
C GLY A 69 32.87 -43.17 5.91
N ALA A 70 34.18 -43.11 6.17
CA ALA A 70 35.04 -44.30 6.10
C ALA A 70 34.72 -45.32 7.22
N ASP A 71 34.27 -44.84 8.38
CA ASP A 71 33.96 -45.66 9.57
C ASP A 71 32.48 -45.56 9.98
N THR A 72 31.90 -44.35 9.95
CA THR A 72 30.47 -44.09 10.24
C THR A 72 29.94 -42.96 9.36
N ASP A 73 28.73 -43.15 8.81
CA ASP A 73 28.00 -42.11 8.10
C ASP A 73 27.67 -40.94 9.04
N PHE A 74 27.68 -39.73 8.50
CA PHE A 74 27.34 -38.52 9.25
C PHE A 74 26.62 -37.52 8.35
N TYR A 75 25.92 -36.56 8.96
CA TYR A 75 25.30 -35.46 8.26
C TYR A 75 26.17 -34.22 8.40
N MET A 76 26.36 -33.50 7.30
CA MET A 76 27.03 -32.21 7.30
C MET A 76 25.99 -31.11 7.18
N PHE A 77 25.86 -30.28 8.22
CA PHE A 77 25.23 -28.98 8.09
C PHE A 77 26.27 -27.99 7.55
N SER A 78 25.99 -27.38 6.39
CA SER A 78 26.88 -26.37 5.81
C SER A 78 26.10 -25.10 5.49
N TRP A 79 26.59 -23.95 5.95
CA TRP A 79 25.96 -22.66 5.71
C TRP A 79 26.97 -21.52 5.70
N THR A 80 26.84 -20.59 4.77
CA THR A 80 27.56 -19.30 4.79
C THR A 80 26.51 -18.19 4.86
N PRO A 81 26.12 -17.74 6.07
CA PRO A 81 25.09 -16.71 6.23
C PRO A 81 25.55 -15.37 5.65
N GLY A 82 24.67 -14.63 5.00
CA GLY A 82 24.91 -13.22 4.64
C GLY A 82 24.44 -12.25 5.72
N ASN A 83 24.60 -10.94 5.49
CA ASN A 83 24.13 -9.91 6.43
C ASN A 83 22.60 -9.90 6.56
N GLN A 84 21.87 -10.32 5.52
CA GLN A 84 20.42 -10.55 5.55
C GLN A 84 20.00 -11.74 6.43
N ASN A 85 20.95 -12.50 6.96
CA ASN A 85 20.69 -13.62 7.87
C ASN A 85 21.07 -13.29 9.32
N VAL A 86 21.31 -12.02 9.65
CA VAL A 86 21.58 -11.59 11.04
C VAL A 86 20.41 -11.95 11.94
N GLY A 87 20.72 -12.41 13.16
CA GLY A 87 19.73 -12.88 14.12
C GLY A 87 19.92 -14.36 14.48
N GLU A 88 18.92 -14.92 15.15
CA GLU A 88 18.94 -16.30 15.63
C GLU A 88 18.17 -17.23 14.69
N HIS A 89 18.78 -18.37 14.38
CA HIS A 89 18.20 -19.40 13.53
C HIS A 89 18.23 -20.72 14.28
N THR A 90 17.05 -21.25 14.61
CA THR A 90 16.92 -22.54 15.30
C THR A 90 16.74 -23.66 14.29
N ILE A 91 17.58 -24.69 14.37
CA ILE A 91 17.50 -25.89 13.53
C ILE A 91 17.01 -27.04 14.42
N ASP A 92 15.87 -27.62 14.04
CA ASP A 92 15.29 -28.77 14.73
C ASP A 92 15.79 -30.06 14.11
N LEU A 93 16.24 -30.98 14.96
CA LEU A 93 16.74 -32.29 14.57
C LEU A 93 15.84 -33.40 15.10
N LYS A 94 15.64 -34.42 14.25
CA LYS A 94 15.00 -35.67 14.63
C LYS A 94 15.83 -36.84 14.16
N ALA A 95 16.31 -37.68 15.08
CA ALA A 95 17.06 -38.89 14.77
C ALA A 95 16.20 -40.14 15.03
N CYS A 96 16.09 -41.04 14.06
CA CYS A 96 15.27 -42.24 14.16
C CYS A 96 16.03 -43.49 13.71
N ILE A 97 15.95 -44.56 14.51
CA ILE A 97 16.41 -45.91 14.13
C ILE A 97 15.25 -46.68 13.48
N SER A 98 14.04 -46.47 14.02
CA SER A 98 12.78 -46.94 13.46
C SER A 98 11.74 -45.82 13.57
N PRO A 99 10.57 -45.93 12.93
CA PRO A 99 9.52 -44.92 13.06
C PRO A 99 9.03 -44.67 14.49
N GLU A 100 9.22 -45.63 15.39
CA GLU A 100 8.73 -45.61 16.78
C GLU A 100 9.84 -45.21 17.77
N VAL A 101 11.11 -45.38 17.40
CA VAL A 101 12.28 -45.08 18.26
C VAL A 101 13.04 -43.91 17.66
N CYS A 102 12.71 -42.72 18.15
CA CYS A 102 13.33 -41.46 17.74
C CYS A 102 13.69 -40.60 18.94
N SER A 103 14.73 -39.78 18.79
CA SER A 103 15.04 -38.64 19.66
C SER A 103 14.94 -37.34 18.86
N VAL A 104 14.72 -36.25 19.58
CA VAL A 104 14.71 -34.89 19.04
C VAL A 104 15.71 -34.04 19.79
N ASP A 105 16.29 -33.08 19.10
CA ASP A 105 17.22 -32.09 19.64
C ASP A 105 17.15 -30.83 18.79
N SER A 106 17.75 -29.73 19.24
CA SER A 106 17.87 -28.52 18.43
C SER A 106 19.16 -27.78 18.75
N PHE A 107 19.60 -26.94 17.81
CA PHE A 107 20.72 -26.02 18.04
C PHE A 107 20.41 -24.69 17.36
N THR A 108 20.99 -23.63 17.91
CA THR A 108 20.81 -22.27 17.43
C THR A 108 22.07 -21.75 16.77
N ILE A 109 21.92 -21.16 15.59
CA ILE A 109 22.97 -20.36 14.96
C ILE A 109 22.64 -18.88 15.16
N THR A 110 23.46 -18.17 15.92
CA THR A 110 23.40 -16.71 16.05
C THR A 110 24.34 -16.07 15.05
N VAL A 111 23.80 -15.35 14.07
CA VAL A 111 24.57 -14.62 13.06
C VAL A 111 24.73 -13.17 13.50
N LEU A 112 25.98 -12.78 13.73
CA LEU A 112 26.40 -11.41 13.98
C LEU A 112 26.66 -10.68 12.66
N TYR A 113 26.31 -9.41 12.63
CA TYR A 113 26.58 -8.54 11.50
C TYR A 113 28.08 -8.45 11.19
N ALA A 114 28.44 -8.43 9.90
CA ALA A 114 29.81 -8.23 9.44
C ALA A 114 29.87 -7.05 8.44
N GLY A 115 30.26 -5.86 8.92
CA GLY A 115 30.40 -4.68 8.08
C GLY A 115 30.69 -3.39 8.85
N ALA A 116 30.98 -2.33 8.11
CA ALA A 116 31.12 -0.96 8.62
C ALA A 116 29.82 -0.13 8.44
N GLU A 117 28.77 -0.71 7.83
CA GLU A 117 27.47 -0.06 7.67
C GLU A 117 26.59 -0.31 8.90
N ASN A 118 25.53 0.49 9.06
CA ASN A 118 24.58 0.33 10.16
C ASN A 118 23.91 -1.06 10.07
N PRO A 119 23.98 -1.92 11.10
CA PRO A 119 23.33 -3.22 11.10
C PRO A 119 21.81 -3.15 10.87
N GLU A 120 21.14 -2.04 11.25
CA GLU A 120 19.71 -1.85 11.01
C GLU A 120 19.31 -1.86 9.53
N ASN A 121 20.25 -1.55 8.63
CA ASN A 121 20.00 -1.55 7.18
C ASN A 121 19.68 -2.94 6.61
N PHE A 122 19.99 -4.00 7.34
CA PHE A 122 19.84 -5.39 6.90
C PHE A 122 18.78 -6.16 7.69
N LEU A 123 18.07 -5.45 8.58
CA LEU A 123 16.84 -5.93 9.18
C LEU A 123 15.67 -5.73 8.20
N ASP A 124 14.54 -6.34 8.53
CA ASP A 124 13.26 -6.25 7.82
C ASP A 124 12.24 -5.91 8.91
N ASP A 125 11.99 -4.61 9.09
CA ASP A 125 11.25 -4.08 10.25
C ASP A 125 9.74 -4.36 10.17
N ASP A 126 9.18 -4.53 8.97
CA ASP A 126 7.76 -4.80 8.75
C ASP A 126 7.45 -6.22 8.22
N SER A 127 8.49 -7.05 8.09
CA SER A 127 8.42 -8.46 7.70
C SER A 127 7.84 -8.70 6.31
N ASP A 128 8.09 -7.78 5.38
CA ASP A 128 7.67 -7.87 3.98
C ASP A 128 8.71 -8.53 3.06
N THR A 129 9.79 -9.06 3.64
CA THR A 129 10.93 -9.72 3.00
C THR A 129 11.93 -8.80 2.29
N ILE A 130 11.67 -7.50 2.27
CA ILE A 130 12.60 -6.48 1.78
C ILE A 130 13.37 -5.94 2.98
N ILE A 131 14.69 -5.84 2.84
CA ILE A 131 15.51 -5.30 3.93
C ILE A 131 15.39 -3.78 3.97
N ASN A 132 15.42 -3.18 5.16
CA ASN A 132 15.26 -1.75 5.44
C ASN A 132 16.06 -0.82 4.50
N LYS A 133 17.25 -1.23 4.02
CA LYS A 133 18.07 -0.44 3.08
C LYS A 133 17.46 -0.31 1.68
N ASN A 134 16.69 -1.31 1.27
CA ASN A 134 16.10 -1.43 -0.05
C ASN A 134 14.58 -1.26 -0.01
N ASP A 135 14.04 -0.97 1.16
CA ASP A 135 12.62 -0.88 1.43
C ASP A 135 12.15 0.58 1.32
N ASN A 136 11.38 0.89 0.28
CA ASN A 136 10.77 2.20 0.07
C ASN A 136 9.58 2.46 1.01
N CYS A 137 9.16 1.48 1.82
CA CYS A 137 8.21 1.62 2.90
C CYS A 137 8.59 0.83 4.16
N ARG A 138 9.81 1.05 4.67
CA ARG A 138 10.41 0.44 5.89
C ARG A 138 9.51 -0.04 7.04
N TYR A 139 8.36 0.59 7.27
CA TYR A 139 7.45 0.28 8.39
C TYR A 139 6.04 -0.13 7.95
N VAL A 140 5.80 -0.30 6.65
CA VAL A 140 4.50 -0.58 6.06
C VAL A 140 4.68 -1.65 4.99
N TYR A 141 4.30 -2.87 5.36
CA TYR A 141 4.43 -4.06 4.52
C TYR A 141 4.08 -3.81 3.05
N ASN A 142 5.05 -3.89 2.14
CA ASN A 142 4.87 -3.73 0.70
C ASN A 142 5.93 -4.50 -0.12
N PHE A 143 5.87 -5.83 -0.05
CA PHE A 143 6.78 -6.77 -0.74
C PHE A 143 7.09 -6.42 -2.21
N ASP A 144 6.17 -5.79 -2.93
CA ASP A 144 6.29 -5.43 -4.34
C ASP A 144 7.03 -4.12 -4.63
N GLN A 145 7.27 -3.30 -3.59
CA GLN A 145 8.09 -2.09 -3.62
C GLN A 145 7.66 -1.12 -4.73
N VAL A 146 6.35 -1.02 -4.96
CA VAL A 146 5.82 -0.13 -6.00
C VAL A 146 5.97 1.32 -5.56
N ASP A 147 6.56 2.13 -6.44
CA ASP A 147 6.81 3.57 -6.30
C ASP A 147 6.62 4.18 -7.70
N ILE A 148 5.43 4.72 -7.95
CA ILE A 148 5.00 5.09 -9.30
C ILE A 148 5.65 6.39 -9.76
N ASP A 149 5.82 7.37 -8.89
CA ASP A 149 6.40 8.66 -9.22
C ASP A 149 7.93 8.71 -9.03
N ASN A 150 8.51 7.63 -8.48
CA ASN A 150 9.95 7.41 -8.25
C ASN A 150 10.54 8.47 -7.32
N ASP A 151 9.76 8.90 -6.34
CA ASP A 151 10.21 9.85 -5.33
C ASP A 151 11.00 9.18 -4.19
N GLY A 152 10.95 7.85 -4.12
CA GLY A 152 11.63 7.02 -3.14
C GLY A 152 10.76 6.59 -1.95
N PHE A 153 9.49 7.01 -1.89
CA PHE A 153 8.47 6.47 -1.01
C PHE A 153 7.59 5.50 -1.80
N GLY A 154 7.38 4.29 -1.27
CA GLY A 154 6.47 3.36 -1.91
C GLY A 154 5.02 3.83 -1.77
N ASP A 155 4.19 3.50 -2.75
CA ASP A 155 2.77 3.89 -2.78
C ASP A 155 2.02 3.49 -1.49
N ALA A 156 2.47 2.45 -0.77
CA ALA A 156 1.87 1.98 0.48
C ALA A 156 2.07 2.94 1.67
N CYS A 157 3.09 3.79 1.62
CA CYS A 157 3.50 4.66 2.73
C CYS A 157 3.78 6.11 2.29
N ASP A 158 3.64 6.39 1.00
CA ASP A 158 3.80 7.70 0.40
C ASP A 158 2.71 8.67 0.94
N PRO A 159 3.09 9.76 1.61
CA PRO A 159 2.16 10.76 2.11
C PRO A 159 1.62 11.71 1.03
N ASP A 160 2.24 11.75 -0.15
CA ASP A 160 1.95 12.68 -1.24
C ASP A 160 1.07 12.02 -2.33
N GLN A 161 0.15 11.12 -1.93
CA GLN A 161 -0.81 10.37 -2.77
C GLN A 161 -1.83 11.22 -3.57
N VAL A 162 -1.52 12.49 -3.83
CA VAL A 162 -2.25 13.42 -4.71
C VAL A 162 -2.32 12.92 -6.17
N ASP A 163 -1.51 11.93 -6.54
CA ASP A 163 -1.39 11.41 -7.90
C ASP A 163 -2.59 10.55 -8.34
N TYR A 164 -3.31 9.88 -7.42
CA TYR A 164 -4.47 9.06 -7.81
C TYR A 164 -5.66 9.88 -8.31
N ALA A 165 -5.96 11.00 -7.64
CA ALA A 165 -7.04 11.91 -8.05
C ALA A 165 -6.71 12.58 -9.40
N GLN A 166 -5.46 13.02 -9.58
CA GLN A 166 -5.01 13.64 -10.83
C GLN A 166 -4.97 12.63 -12.00
N LYS A 167 -4.64 11.37 -11.73
CA LYS A 167 -4.70 10.28 -12.73
C LYS A 167 -6.13 9.85 -13.04
N LEU A 168 -7.04 9.85 -12.07
CA LEU A 168 -8.47 9.61 -12.32
C LEU A 168 -9.06 10.71 -13.20
N GLU A 169 -8.77 11.98 -12.90
CA GLU A 169 -9.30 13.11 -13.66
C GLU A 169 -8.75 13.15 -15.10
N SER A 170 -7.46 12.92 -15.28
CA SER A 170 -6.87 12.81 -16.63
C SER A 170 -7.38 11.60 -17.41
N THR A 171 -7.74 10.50 -16.73
CA THR A 171 -8.36 9.32 -17.34
C THR A 171 -9.80 9.62 -17.77
N LYS A 172 -10.57 10.34 -16.94
CA LYS A 172 -11.93 10.81 -17.23
C LYS A 172 -11.94 11.77 -18.44
N GLU A 173 -11.07 12.77 -18.45
CA GLU A 173 -10.92 13.71 -19.57
C GLU A 173 -10.56 12.98 -20.88
N SER A 174 -9.71 11.95 -20.80
CA SER A 174 -9.32 11.15 -21.97
C SER A 174 -10.50 10.31 -22.51
N TYR A 175 -11.37 9.79 -21.63
CA TYR A 175 -12.59 9.06 -22.01
C TYR A 175 -13.59 9.98 -22.72
N GLU A 176 -13.90 11.13 -22.13
CA GLU A 176 -14.87 12.10 -22.67
C GLU A 176 -14.44 12.61 -24.05
N ASN A 177 -13.15 12.92 -24.23
CA ASN A 177 -12.60 13.33 -25.51
C ASN A 177 -12.69 12.24 -26.60
N LEU A 178 -12.53 10.97 -26.22
CA LEU A 178 -12.67 9.84 -27.12
C LEU A 178 -14.13 9.63 -27.53
N GLN A 179 -15.07 9.75 -26.58
CA GLN A 179 -16.51 9.66 -26.85
C GLN A 179 -16.97 10.75 -27.82
N LYS A 180 -16.56 12.01 -27.58
CA LYS A 180 -16.86 13.13 -28.48
C LYS A 180 -16.32 12.91 -29.89
N SER A 181 -15.07 12.44 -30.00
CA SER A 181 -14.44 12.12 -31.29
C SER A 181 -15.17 11.01 -32.04
N LEU A 182 -15.72 10.03 -31.32
CA LEU A 182 -16.50 8.94 -31.89
C LEU A 182 -17.85 9.44 -32.43
N GLU A 183 -18.58 10.23 -31.65
CA GLU A 183 -19.89 10.76 -32.08
C GLU A 183 -19.78 11.68 -33.29
N THR A 184 -18.80 12.59 -33.32
CA THR A 184 -18.54 13.43 -34.50
C THR A 184 -18.27 12.59 -35.74
N PHE A 185 -17.46 11.53 -35.61
CA PHE A 185 -17.17 10.64 -36.73
C PHE A 185 -18.41 9.88 -37.22
N LYS A 186 -19.28 9.41 -36.32
CA LYS A 186 -20.55 8.75 -36.68
C LYS A 186 -21.42 9.66 -37.55
N VAL A 187 -21.55 10.93 -37.19
CA VAL A 187 -22.34 11.93 -37.91
C VAL A 187 -21.76 12.20 -39.30
N GLU A 188 -20.46 12.53 -39.39
CA GLU A 188 -19.78 12.83 -40.65
C GLU A 188 -19.82 11.66 -41.63
N TYR A 189 -19.53 10.44 -41.14
CA TYR A 189 -19.53 9.23 -41.97
C TYR A 189 -20.93 8.90 -42.49
N THR A 190 -21.95 9.04 -41.64
CA THR A 190 -23.35 8.83 -42.02
C THR A 190 -23.79 9.85 -43.07
N ALA A 191 -23.47 11.13 -42.89
CA ALA A 191 -23.76 12.18 -43.85
C ALA A 191 -23.08 11.93 -45.21
N ALA A 192 -21.80 11.54 -45.20
CA ALA A 192 -21.04 11.24 -46.41
C ALA A 192 -21.62 10.03 -47.17
N LYS A 193 -21.98 8.94 -46.47
CA LYS A 193 -22.66 7.78 -47.09
C LYS A 193 -24.04 8.14 -47.63
N CYS A 194 -24.86 8.86 -46.88
CA CYS A 194 -26.22 9.24 -47.28
C CYS A 194 -26.24 10.19 -48.48
N THR A 195 -25.24 11.05 -48.63
CA THR A 195 -25.07 11.94 -49.79
C THR A 195 -24.33 11.29 -50.96
N ASN A 196 -23.87 10.05 -50.79
CA ASN A 196 -23.03 9.33 -51.74
C ASN A 196 -21.75 10.11 -52.11
N ASN A 197 -21.24 10.93 -51.17
CA ASN A 197 -20.05 11.75 -51.33
C ASN A 197 -18.81 10.86 -51.27
N THR A 198 -18.47 10.29 -52.42
CA THR A 198 -17.41 9.29 -52.55
C THR A 198 -16.03 9.84 -52.21
N GLU A 199 -15.79 11.14 -52.39
CA GLU A 199 -14.52 11.79 -52.05
C GLU A 199 -14.35 11.93 -50.54
N GLU A 200 -15.43 12.27 -49.83
CA GLU A 200 -15.46 12.40 -48.37
C GLU A 200 -15.46 11.06 -47.66
N ILE A 201 -16.21 10.07 -48.18
CA ILE A 201 -16.10 8.67 -47.74
C ILE A 201 -14.67 8.17 -47.93
N THR A 202 -14.08 8.39 -49.11
CA THR A 202 -12.70 7.98 -49.39
C THR A 202 -11.69 8.74 -48.52
N LYS A 203 -11.97 9.98 -48.11
CA LYS A 203 -11.14 10.77 -47.19
C LYS A 203 -11.25 10.26 -45.76
N LEU A 204 -12.44 9.89 -45.30
CA LEU A 204 -12.70 9.30 -43.99
C LEU A 204 -12.14 7.86 -43.90
N ASP A 205 -12.24 7.09 -45.00
CA ASP A 205 -11.69 5.73 -45.13
C ASP A 205 -10.15 5.74 -45.29
N ASN A 206 -9.57 6.67 -46.08
CA ASN A 206 -8.12 6.78 -46.30
C ASN A 206 -7.39 7.61 -45.24
N ASN A 207 -8.10 8.15 -44.25
CA ASN A 207 -7.47 8.59 -43.01
C ASN A 207 -7.02 7.34 -42.23
N ALA A 208 -6.07 6.60 -42.80
CA ALA A 208 -5.22 5.64 -42.13
C ALA A 208 -4.48 6.45 -41.04
N ASN A 209 -5.03 6.58 -39.84
CA ASN A 209 -5.65 5.54 -39.05
C ASN A 209 -6.73 6.11 -38.12
N PHE A 210 -8.03 6.02 -38.44
CA PHE A 210 -9.08 6.20 -37.41
C PHE A 210 -9.08 5.00 -36.46
N VAL A 211 -9.16 3.79 -37.02
CA VAL A 211 -9.01 2.52 -36.30
C VAL A 211 -7.65 2.41 -35.60
N ALA A 212 -6.55 2.87 -36.20
CA ALA A 212 -5.25 2.86 -35.52
C ALA A 212 -4.89 4.12 -34.70
N LYS A 213 -5.64 5.23 -34.77
CA LYS A 213 -5.60 6.32 -33.77
C LYS A 213 -6.38 5.90 -32.55
N ILE A 214 -7.55 5.27 -32.72
CA ILE A 214 -8.31 4.68 -31.63
C ILE A 214 -7.58 3.46 -31.08
N LEU A 215 -6.98 2.56 -31.87
CA LEU A 215 -6.11 1.51 -31.35
C LEU A 215 -4.79 2.05 -30.78
N ASN A 216 -4.28 3.23 -31.19
CA ASN A 216 -3.15 3.87 -30.48
C ASN A 216 -3.61 4.51 -29.18
N LEU A 217 -4.77 5.19 -29.14
CA LEU A 217 -5.32 5.77 -27.92
C LEU A 217 -5.64 4.66 -26.94
N ILE A 218 -6.37 3.64 -27.38
CA ILE A 218 -6.57 2.39 -26.67
C ILE A 218 -5.20 1.83 -26.31
N SER A 219 -4.28 1.48 -27.21
CA SER A 219 -2.94 0.93 -26.83
C SER A 219 -2.10 1.81 -25.89
N THR A 220 -2.27 3.13 -25.87
CA THR A 220 -1.55 4.06 -24.98
C THR A 220 -2.20 4.08 -23.61
N VAL A 221 -3.54 4.17 -23.57
CA VAL A 221 -4.36 4.03 -22.37
C VAL A 221 -4.22 2.62 -21.80
N TRP A 222 -4.35 1.57 -22.63
CA TRP A 222 -4.12 0.15 -22.37
C TRP A 222 -2.66 -0.17 -22.00
N GLY A 223 -1.68 0.58 -22.51
CA GLY A 223 -0.26 0.44 -22.17
C GLY A 223 0.06 1.01 -20.78
N ASN A 224 -0.64 2.08 -20.40
CA ASN A 224 -0.64 2.61 -19.04
C ASN A 224 -1.47 1.71 -18.09
N TYR A 225 -2.60 1.21 -18.57
CA TYR A 225 -3.51 0.25 -17.94
C TYR A 225 -2.87 -1.12 -17.67
N ALA A 226 -2.02 -1.66 -18.55
CA ALA A 226 -1.32 -2.93 -18.34
C ALA A 226 -0.18 -2.81 -17.30
N LYS A 227 0.39 -1.61 -17.15
CA LYS A 227 1.28 -1.30 -16.03
C LYS A 227 0.50 -1.14 -14.72
N GLN A 228 -0.75 -0.68 -14.76
CA GLN A 228 -1.62 -0.47 -13.60
C GLN A 228 -2.47 -1.70 -13.21
N LEU A 229 -2.74 -2.66 -14.10
CA LEU A 229 -3.45 -3.90 -13.77
C LEU A 229 -2.61 -4.87 -12.92
N VAL A 230 -1.28 -4.74 -12.94
CA VAL A 230 -0.40 -5.44 -11.99
C VAL A 230 -0.54 -4.85 -10.57
N LEU A 231 -1.01 -3.60 -10.45
CA LEU A 231 -1.22 -2.84 -9.21
C LEU A 231 -2.61 -3.04 -8.57
N ILE A 232 -3.65 -3.37 -9.34
CA ILE A 232 -5.05 -3.45 -8.84
C ILE A 232 -5.32 -4.74 -8.02
N GLY A 233 -4.33 -5.61 -7.84
CA GLY A 233 -4.47 -6.75 -6.93
C GLY A 233 -4.66 -6.36 -5.45
N TYR A 234 -4.34 -5.11 -5.05
CA TYR A 234 -4.20 -4.77 -3.63
C TYR A 234 -4.78 -3.41 -3.16
N SER A 235 -5.33 -2.56 -4.04
CA SER A 235 -5.95 -1.29 -3.62
C SER A 235 -7.47 -1.40 -3.38
N ARG A 236 -7.96 -0.86 -2.25
CA ARG A 236 -9.38 -0.81 -1.86
C ARG A 236 -10.19 0.27 -2.59
N THR A 237 -9.58 1.06 -3.47
CA THR A 237 -10.25 2.09 -4.31
C THR A 237 -10.43 1.65 -5.77
N ALA A 238 -10.22 0.35 -6.06
CA ALA A 238 -10.31 -0.24 -7.40
C ALA A 238 -11.68 -0.07 -8.10
N GLU A 239 -12.75 0.33 -7.40
CA GLU A 239 -14.11 0.36 -7.95
C GLU A 239 -14.34 1.46 -9.01
N SER A 240 -13.86 2.69 -8.79
CA SER A 240 -14.04 3.79 -9.76
C SER A 240 -13.21 3.58 -11.03
N PHE A 241 -11.97 3.11 -10.87
CA PHE A 241 -11.08 2.82 -12.00
C PHE A 241 -11.51 1.57 -12.78
N ALA A 242 -12.00 0.52 -12.09
CA ALA A 242 -12.58 -0.65 -12.75
C ALA A 242 -13.87 -0.29 -13.52
N ASP A 243 -14.67 0.65 -13.03
CA ASP A 243 -15.88 1.11 -13.71
C ASP A 243 -15.56 1.89 -14.99
N TYR A 244 -14.59 2.81 -14.96
CA TYR A 244 -14.11 3.48 -16.19
C TYR A 244 -13.41 2.52 -17.14
N SER A 245 -12.67 1.54 -16.63
CA SER A 245 -12.10 0.45 -17.42
C SER A 245 -13.17 -0.35 -18.15
N LEU A 246 -14.28 -0.69 -17.48
CA LEU A 246 -15.40 -1.39 -18.08
C LEU A 246 -16.06 -0.52 -19.17
N LYS A 247 -16.21 0.79 -18.94
CA LYS A 247 -16.73 1.75 -19.93
C LYS A 247 -15.82 1.86 -21.16
N PHE A 248 -14.49 1.85 -21.00
CA PHE A 248 -13.56 1.80 -22.15
C PHE A 248 -13.69 0.52 -22.96
N GLN A 249 -13.85 -0.63 -22.29
CA GLN A 249 -14.06 -1.90 -22.97
C GLN A 249 -15.41 -1.95 -23.69
N GLN A 250 -16.47 -1.41 -23.09
CA GLN A 250 -17.78 -1.24 -23.71
C GLN A 250 -17.72 -0.32 -24.94
N LEU A 251 -17.02 0.82 -24.87
CA LEU A 251 -16.82 1.70 -26.02
C LEU A 251 -16.09 0.96 -27.15
N ALA A 252 -15.06 0.16 -26.83
CA ALA A 252 -14.35 -0.63 -27.83
C ALA A 252 -15.27 -1.69 -28.49
N ASP A 253 -16.14 -2.33 -27.71
CA ASP A 253 -17.08 -3.35 -28.20
C ASP A 253 -18.24 -2.74 -29.02
N GLU A 254 -18.75 -1.55 -28.66
CA GLU A 254 -19.72 -0.79 -29.49
C GLU A 254 -19.14 -0.43 -30.87
N GLN A 255 -17.84 -0.13 -30.95
CA GLN A 255 -17.19 0.24 -32.22
C GLN A 255 -17.05 -0.94 -33.20
N VAL A 256 -16.81 -2.15 -32.69
CA VAL A 256 -16.75 -3.38 -33.51
C VAL A 256 -18.11 -3.67 -34.14
N THR A 257 -19.19 -3.26 -33.47
CA THR A 257 -20.57 -3.40 -33.95
C THR A 257 -20.94 -2.29 -34.96
N PHE A 258 -20.46 -1.06 -34.76
CA PHE A 258 -20.67 0.08 -35.65
C PHE A 258 -20.14 -0.13 -37.09
N VAL A 259 -18.95 -0.70 -37.26
CA VAL A 259 -18.37 -1.00 -38.58
C VAL A 259 -19.17 -2.11 -39.30
N ALA A 260 -19.84 -2.99 -38.55
CA ALA A 260 -20.57 -4.13 -39.10
C ALA A 260 -22.02 -3.80 -39.53
N GLU A 261 -22.70 -2.84 -38.89
CA GLU A 261 -24.13 -2.56 -39.16
C GLU A 261 -24.36 -1.59 -40.33
N PHE A 262 -23.47 -0.62 -40.58
CA PHE A 262 -23.68 0.44 -41.58
C PHE A 262 -23.26 0.10 -43.03
N ASP A 263 -22.87 -1.15 -43.30
CA ASP A 263 -22.66 -1.63 -44.68
C ASP A 263 -23.97 -2.06 -45.37
N SER A 264 -25.11 -2.00 -44.67
CA SER A 264 -26.43 -2.41 -45.15
C SER A 264 -27.42 -1.28 -45.48
N ALA A 265 -26.93 -0.03 -45.51
CA ALA A 265 -27.65 1.25 -45.64
C ALA A 265 -29.14 1.20 -46.06
N VAL A 266 -30.03 1.50 -45.10
CA VAL A 266 -31.28 2.21 -45.36
C VAL A 266 -31.01 3.67 -45.02
N CYS A 267 -30.89 4.53 -46.03
CA CYS A 267 -30.88 5.97 -45.83
C CYS A 267 -32.33 6.41 -45.52
N PRO A 268 -32.64 6.94 -44.34
CA PRO A 268 -33.98 7.49 -44.07
C PRO A 268 -34.09 8.86 -44.75
N VAL A 269 -34.12 8.90 -46.08
CA VAL A 269 -34.29 10.15 -46.84
C VAL A 269 -35.77 10.50 -47.00
N THR A 270 -36.28 11.30 -46.07
CA THR A 270 -37.06 12.49 -46.46
C THR A 270 -36.09 13.67 -46.54
N PRO A 271 -36.30 14.67 -47.43
CA PRO A 271 -35.40 15.81 -47.54
C PRO A 271 -35.20 16.41 -46.15
N VAL A 272 -33.94 16.44 -45.73
CA VAL A 272 -33.56 16.91 -44.41
C VAL A 272 -33.92 18.38 -44.36
N VAL A 273 -34.90 18.69 -43.52
CA VAL A 273 -35.34 20.06 -43.29
C VAL A 273 -34.26 20.71 -42.43
N ASP A 274 -33.89 21.92 -42.80
CA ASP A 274 -33.00 22.82 -42.08
C ASP A 274 -33.84 24.10 -41.95
N THR A 275 -34.53 24.20 -40.81
CA THR A 275 -35.60 25.15 -40.56
C THR A 275 -35.06 26.55 -40.33
N ASP A 276 -33.86 26.69 -39.77
CA ASP A 276 -33.26 27.98 -39.45
C ASP A 276 -32.10 28.41 -40.38
N GLY A 277 -31.65 27.52 -41.26
CA GLY A 277 -30.70 27.78 -42.33
C GLY A 277 -29.25 27.85 -41.86
N ASP A 278 -28.93 27.26 -40.72
CA ASP A 278 -27.58 27.31 -40.13
C ASP A 278 -26.65 26.21 -40.64
N THR A 279 -27.13 25.37 -41.55
CA THR A 279 -26.47 24.22 -42.19
C THR A 279 -26.38 22.95 -41.35
N ILE A 280 -26.96 22.97 -40.15
CA ILE A 280 -27.30 21.78 -39.37
C ILE A 280 -28.74 21.38 -39.71
N ALA A 281 -29.00 20.08 -39.64
CA ALA A 281 -30.28 19.51 -40.02
C ALA A 281 -31.22 19.42 -38.82
N ASP A 282 -32.52 19.70 -38.97
CA ASP A 282 -33.52 19.71 -37.89
C ASP A 282 -33.48 18.47 -36.97
N ASN A 283 -33.05 17.31 -37.50
CA ASN A 283 -33.01 16.06 -36.75
C ASN A 283 -31.73 15.85 -35.92
N VAL A 284 -30.75 16.73 -36.04
CA VAL A 284 -29.48 16.74 -35.27
C VAL A 284 -29.12 18.15 -34.78
N ASP A 285 -30.01 19.13 -35.01
CA ASP A 285 -29.87 20.50 -34.60
C ASP A 285 -30.45 20.69 -33.19
N ASN A 286 -29.59 21.04 -32.22
CA ASN A 286 -30.02 21.33 -30.84
C ASN A 286 -30.77 22.67 -30.71
N CYS A 287 -30.90 23.43 -31.80
CA CYS A 287 -31.70 24.65 -31.90
C CYS A 287 -32.43 24.80 -33.24
N VAL A 288 -33.24 23.81 -33.64
CA VAL A 288 -34.07 23.73 -34.88
C VAL A 288 -34.66 25.04 -35.46
N ASN A 289 -34.92 26.08 -34.67
CA ASN A 289 -35.51 27.35 -35.13
C ASN A 289 -34.57 28.57 -35.01
N ASN A 290 -33.35 28.38 -34.53
CA ASN A 290 -32.45 29.40 -34.02
C ASN A 290 -30.99 29.07 -34.37
N ALA A 291 -30.54 29.59 -35.52
CA ALA A 291 -29.24 29.28 -36.08
C ALA A 291 -28.07 29.33 -35.08
N ASN A 292 -27.42 28.19 -34.85
CA ASN A 292 -26.25 28.01 -33.99
C ASN A 292 -25.31 26.94 -34.57
N LEU A 293 -24.61 27.33 -35.64
CA LEU A 293 -23.68 26.46 -36.38
C LEU A 293 -22.61 25.75 -35.50
N ASP A 294 -22.25 26.31 -34.34
CA ASP A 294 -21.31 25.71 -33.41
C ASP A 294 -21.92 24.64 -32.50
N GLN A 295 -23.25 24.53 -32.48
CA GLN A 295 -24.05 23.62 -31.66
C GLN A 295 -23.63 23.66 -30.19
N ALA A 296 -23.25 24.85 -29.71
CA ALA A 296 -22.86 25.06 -28.33
C ALA A 296 -24.03 24.71 -27.41
N ASP A 297 -23.73 23.87 -26.42
CA ASP A 297 -24.65 23.35 -25.41
C ASP A 297 -23.79 23.14 -24.16
N LYS A 298 -23.74 24.17 -23.32
CA LYS A 298 -22.76 24.28 -22.24
C LYS A 298 -23.12 23.43 -21.03
N ASP A 299 -24.40 23.27 -20.74
CA ASP A 299 -24.92 22.46 -19.64
C ASP A 299 -25.34 21.05 -20.07
N THR A 300 -25.25 20.75 -21.38
CA THR A 300 -25.39 19.41 -21.97
C THR A 300 -26.78 18.80 -21.83
N ASP A 301 -27.81 19.64 -21.76
CA ASP A 301 -29.20 19.21 -21.61
C ASP A 301 -29.84 18.81 -22.96
N GLY A 302 -29.14 19.06 -24.08
CA GLY A 302 -29.58 18.77 -25.43
C GLY A 302 -30.31 19.93 -26.12
N ILE A 303 -30.41 21.11 -25.49
CA ILE A 303 -30.92 22.36 -26.05
C ILE A 303 -29.73 23.32 -26.21
N GLY A 304 -29.52 23.86 -27.42
CA GLY A 304 -28.35 24.72 -27.63
C GLY A 304 -28.46 26.08 -26.93
N ASP A 305 -27.31 26.65 -26.57
CA ASP A 305 -27.17 27.91 -25.83
C ASP A 305 -27.99 29.09 -26.46
N VAL A 306 -28.25 29.03 -27.77
CA VAL A 306 -28.93 30.08 -28.55
C VAL A 306 -30.47 30.00 -28.46
N CYS A 307 -31.00 28.83 -28.12
CA CYS A 307 -32.44 28.57 -28.05
C CYS A 307 -32.89 28.06 -26.68
N ASP A 308 -31.95 27.84 -25.78
CA ASP A 308 -32.21 27.45 -24.41
C ASP A 308 -32.93 28.58 -23.64
N PRO A 309 -34.18 28.35 -23.18
CA PRO A 309 -34.91 29.32 -22.36
C PRO A 309 -34.36 29.44 -20.93
N ILE A 310 -33.46 28.55 -20.50
CA ILE A 310 -32.83 28.50 -19.18
C ILE A 310 -31.33 28.82 -19.30
N ASP A 311 -31.05 30.00 -19.88
CA ASP A 311 -29.70 30.56 -20.03
C ASP A 311 -28.83 30.38 -18.77
N ASN A 312 -27.84 29.47 -18.86
CA ASN A 312 -26.69 29.34 -17.96
C ASN A 312 -26.97 28.99 -16.49
N THR A 313 -28.13 28.39 -16.18
CA THR A 313 -28.31 27.75 -14.88
C THR A 313 -28.85 26.35 -15.10
N ILE A 314 -27.97 25.35 -14.95
CA ILE A 314 -28.36 24.15 -14.21
C ILE A 314 -29.25 24.67 -13.06
N PRO A 315 -30.45 24.12 -12.78
CA PRO A 315 -30.95 24.16 -11.42
C PRO A 315 -29.94 23.32 -10.64
N VAL A 316 -28.79 23.92 -10.36
CA VAL A 316 -27.93 23.49 -9.30
C VAL A 316 -28.83 23.75 -8.12
N ASP A 317 -29.41 22.68 -7.61
CA ASP A 317 -29.94 22.68 -6.27
C ASP A 317 -28.82 23.30 -5.41
N SER A 318 -28.99 24.57 -5.04
CA SER A 318 -27.96 25.35 -4.34
C SER A 318 -27.55 24.62 -3.07
N ASP A 319 -28.51 23.91 -2.50
CA ASP A 319 -28.45 23.23 -1.23
C ASP A 319 -27.68 21.92 -1.40
N TYR A 320 -27.77 21.28 -2.57
CA TYR A 320 -26.94 20.13 -2.93
C TYR A 320 -25.45 20.48 -3.13
N GLU A 321 -25.12 21.63 -3.72
CA GLU A 321 -23.71 22.05 -3.81
C GLU A 321 -23.17 22.56 -2.47
N GLU A 322 -24.03 23.16 -1.64
CA GLU A 322 -23.67 23.51 -0.27
C GLU A 322 -23.39 22.27 0.57
N TYR A 323 -24.23 21.23 0.46
CA TYR A 323 -23.98 19.89 1.02
C TYR A 323 -22.64 19.30 0.54
N LYS A 324 -22.37 19.33 -0.77
CA LYS A 324 -21.09 18.84 -1.30
C LYS A 324 -19.91 19.59 -0.70
N GLY A 325 -20.00 20.91 -0.59
CA GLY A 325 -18.97 21.73 0.04
C GLY A 325 -18.72 21.32 1.50
N TYR A 326 -19.78 21.10 2.27
CA TYR A 326 -19.66 20.61 3.65
C TYR A 326 -19.10 19.18 3.72
N LYS A 327 -19.46 18.32 2.77
CA LYS A 327 -18.95 16.95 2.70
C LYS A 327 -17.47 16.91 2.37
N GLU A 328 -17.01 17.68 1.39
CA GLU A 328 -15.59 17.85 1.06
C GLU A 328 -14.81 18.40 2.25
N GLN A 329 -15.35 19.42 2.92
CA GLN A 329 -14.72 20.00 4.12
C GLN A 329 -14.63 19.00 5.29
N TYR A 330 -15.64 18.15 5.47
CA TYR A 330 -15.60 17.07 6.45
C TYR A 330 -14.53 16.04 6.10
N ASP A 331 -14.44 15.63 4.83
CA ASP A 331 -13.48 14.63 4.37
C ASP A 331 -12.03 15.14 4.59
N ASP A 332 -11.77 16.42 4.30
CA ASP A 332 -10.49 17.09 4.62
C ASP A 332 -10.17 17.05 6.14
N TYR A 333 -11.18 17.31 6.99
CA TYR A 333 -11.03 17.26 8.44
C TYR A 333 -10.84 15.83 8.98
N GLU A 334 -11.46 14.83 8.35
CA GLU A 334 -11.25 13.42 8.72
C GLU A 334 -9.81 12.98 8.40
N ASP A 335 -9.26 13.41 7.26
CA ASP A 335 -7.86 13.16 6.91
C ASP A 335 -6.89 13.84 7.88
N ASP A 336 -7.13 15.10 8.23
CA ASP A 336 -6.37 15.83 9.24
C ASP A 336 -6.41 15.12 10.60
N TYR A 337 -7.57 14.60 11.02
CA TYR A 337 -7.71 13.82 12.25
C TYR A 337 -6.79 12.59 12.25
N TYR A 338 -6.83 11.79 11.19
CA TYR A 338 -6.03 10.56 11.12
C TYR A 338 -4.54 10.87 11.09
N TYR A 339 -4.13 11.94 10.40
CA TYR A 339 -2.75 12.41 10.39
C TYR A 339 -2.30 12.90 11.77
N PHE A 340 -3.07 13.76 12.42
CA PHE A 340 -2.73 14.30 13.75
C PHE A 340 -2.74 13.20 14.81
N LYS A 341 -3.69 12.27 14.78
CA LYS A 341 -3.73 11.11 15.67
C LYS A 341 -2.46 10.28 15.59
N LYS A 342 -2.03 9.93 14.37
CA LYS A 342 -0.80 9.15 14.16
C LYS A 342 0.42 9.86 14.74
N LYS A 343 0.53 11.17 14.54
CA LYS A 343 1.64 11.98 15.05
C LYS A 343 1.59 12.17 16.57
N TYR A 344 0.40 12.36 17.14
CA TYR A 344 0.18 12.42 18.57
C TYR A 344 0.57 11.10 19.26
N GLU A 345 0.10 9.97 18.75
CA GLU A 345 0.45 8.64 19.26
C GLU A 345 1.95 8.34 19.13
N GLN A 346 2.60 8.80 18.05
CA GLN A 346 4.04 8.69 17.87
C GLN A 346 4.79 9.52 18.93
N ALA A 347 4.39 10.78 19.14
CA ALA A 347 5.01 11.66 20.12
C ALA A 347 4.88 11.11 21.55
N ILE A 348 3.75 10.47 21.88
CA ILE A 348 3.57 9.74 23.15
C ILE A 348 4.57 8.59 23.29
N LYS A 349 4.79 7.79 22.23
CA LYS A 349 5.73 6.66 22.26
C LYS A 349 7.19 7.12 22.43
N GLU A 350 7.50 8.29 21.89
CA GLU A 350 8.85 8.87 21.93
C GLU A 350 9.10 9.73 23.19
N ASP A 351 8.09 9.94 24.03
CA ASP A 351 8.13 10.84 25.19
C ASP A 351 8.53 12.29 24.80
N ASP A 352 8.13 12.73 23.61
CA ASP A 352 8.41 14.08 23.11
C ASP A 352 7.30 15.05 23.56
N GLU A 353 7.49 15.67 24.73
CA GLU A 353 6.56 16.65 25.30
C GLU A 353 6.23 17.82 24.36
N SER A 354 7.18 18.21 23.48
CA SER A 354 6.98 19.31 22.55
C SER A 354 6.00 18.91 21.45
N ASP A 355 6.22 17.75 20.84
CA ASP A 355 5.35 17.26 19.77
C ASP A 355 4.00 16.77 20.30
N ILE A 356 3.93 16.18 21.49
CA ILE A 356 2.67 15.86 22.18
C ILE A 356 1.81 17.13 22.26
N LYS A 357 2.33 18.21 22.85
CA LYS A 357 1.59 19.47 23.01
C LYS A 357 1.23 20.11 21.67
N LYS A 358 2.10 20.00 20.67
CA LYS A 358 1.84 20.52 19.32
C LYS A 358 0.66 19.82 18.66
N TYR A 359 0.60 18.50 18.72
CA TYR A 359 -0.48 17.73 18.11
C TYR A 359 -1.77 17.74 18.95
N GLU A 360 -1.70 17.93 20.27
CA GLU A 360 -2.87 18.27 21.11
C GLU A 360 -3.53 19.56 20.63
N ASN A 361 -2.78 20.66 20.48
CA ASN A 361 -3.37 21.92 20.01
C ASN A 361 -3.96 21.78 18.61
N LYS A 362 -3.36 20.98 17.72
CA LYS A 362 -3.90 20.74 16.37
C LYS A 362 -5.20 19.95 16.39
N LEU A 363 -5.31 18.97 17.29
CA LEU A 363 -6.53 18.21 17.50
C LEU A 363 -7.63 19.08 18.12
N ASP A 364 -7.28 19.99 19.04
CA ASP A 364 -8.21 20.99 19.59
C ASP A 364 -8.69 21.97 18.51
N ASP A 365 -7.78 22.52 17.69
CA ASP A 365 -8.13 23.39 16.56
C ASP A 365 -9.06 22.67 15.56
N LEU A 366 -8.83 21.36 15.34
CA LEU A 366 -9.68 20.53 14.49
C LEU A 366 -11.07 20.28 15.09
N ASP A 367 -11.20 20.06 16.41
CA ASP A 367 -12.52 19.93 17.06
C ASP A 367 -13.33 21.22 16.94
N ASP A 368 -12.70 22.39 17.07
CA ASP A 368 -13.34 23.69 16.90
C ASP A 368 -13.82 23.89 15.45
N ASN A 369 -13.00 23.52 14.45
CA ASN A 369 -13.40 23.56 13.04
C ASN A 369 -14.57 22.62 12.73
N LEU A 370 -14.53 21.38 13.24
CA LEU A 370 -15.62 20.41 13.08
C LEU A 370 -16.90 20.87 13.77
N LYS A 371 -16.80 21.61 14.87
CA LYS A 371 -17.95 22.20 15.55
C LYS A 371 -18.60 23.32 14.74
N ASP A 372 -17.81 24.14 14.07
CA ASP A 372 -18.31 25.17 13.17
C ASP A 372 -18.97 24.53 11.93
N LEU A 373 -18.33 23.54 11.30
CA LEU A 373 -18.92 22.78 10.19
C LEU A 373 -20.22 22.08 10.60
N LYS A 374 -20.27 21.47 11.79
CA LYS A 374 -21.50 20.86 12.31
C LYS A 374 -22.64 21.87 12.37
N LYS A 375 -22.33 23.10 12.78
CA LYS A 375 -23.32 24.16 12.87
C LYS A 375 -23.81 24.55 11.48
N ASP A 376 -22.91 24.73 10.53
CA ASP A 376 -23.28 25.11 9.16
C ASP A 376 -24.17 24.03 8.50
N VAL A 377 -23.86 22.75 8.71
CA VAL A 377 -24.72 21.62 8.30
C VAL A 377 -26.10 21.66 8.98
N SER A 378 -26.14 21.94 10.29
CA SER A 378 -27.41 22.04 11.04
C SER A 378 -28.25 23.23 10.57
N ASP A 379 -27.63 24.36 10.24
CA ASP A 379 -28.33 25.54 9.74
C ASP A 379 -28.95 25.24 8.35
N LEU A 380 -28.27 24.46 7.49
CA LEU A 380 -28.81 24.00 6.19
C LEU A 380 -29.97 22.99 6.32
N ILE A 381 -29.87 22.06 7.27
CA ILE A 381 -30.97 21.12 7.58
C ILE A 381 -32.23 21.92 8.00
N ASP A 382 -32.07 22.87 8.92
CA ASP A 382 -33.17 23.72 9.40
C ASP A 382 -33.83 24.50 8.25
N ASP A 383 -33.03 25.05 7.32
CA ASP A 383 -33.53 25.77 6.15
C ASP A 383 -34.33 24.86 5.19
N LEU A 384 -33.84 23.63 4.94
CA LEU A 384 -34.50 22.64 4.09
C LEU A 384 -35.77 22.04 4.70
N GLU A 385 -35.83 21.88 6.03
CA GLU A 385 -37.02 21.35 6.69
C GLU A 385 -38.24 22.28 6.57
N ASP A 386 -38.00 23.59 6.44
CA ASP A 386 -39.00 24.64 6.32
C ASP A 386 -39.57 24.78 4.89
N GLU A 387 -39.01 24.09 3.90
CA GLU A 387 -39.46 24.16 2.51
C GLU A 387 -40.71 23.32 2.20
N ASP A 388 -41.61 23.87 1.37
CA ASP A 388 -42.86 23.22 0.96
C ASP A 388 -42.64 21.97 0.07
N ASP A 389 -41.52 21.90 -0.66
CA ASP A 389 -41.14 20.83 -1.62
C ASP A 389 -39.76 20.21 -1.27
N LYS A 390 -39.50 19.98 0.03
CA LYS A 390 -38.21 19.47 0.52
C LYS A 390 -37.72 18.17 -0.14
N ASP A 391 -36.43 18.12 -0.47
CA ASP A 391 -35.75 16.90 -0.91
C ASP A 391 -35.37 16.02 0.29
N ASN A 392 -36.15 14.96 0.50
CA ASN A 392 -35.91 14.04 1.62
C ASN A 392 -34.60 13.24 1.46
N ASN A 393 -34.06 13.07 0.25
CA ASN A 393 -32.78 12.38 0.09
C ASN A 393 -31.63 13.27 0.55
N LEU A 394 -31.67 14.57 0.22
CA LEU A 394 -30.66 15.53 0.66
C LEU A 394 -30.69 15.72 2.19
N LEU A 395 -31.88 15.75 2.79
CA LEU A 395 -32.02 15.78 4.25
C LEU A 395 -31.42 14.54 4.92
N ASP A 396 -31.65 13.33 4.37
CA ASP A 396 -31.04 12.09 4.89
C ASP A 396 -29.50 12.14 4.79
N ASP A 397 -28.96 12.65 3.67
CA ASP A 397 -27.51 12.78 3.46
C ASP A 397 -26.86 13.82 4.41
N LEU A 398 -27.57 14.91 4.71
CA LEU A 398 -27.13 15.94 5.67
C LEU A 398 -27.19 15.44 7.12
N ASP A 399 -28.22 14.68 7.49
CA ASP A 399 -28.34 14.03 8.80
C ASP A 399 -27.18 13.03 9.02
N ASP A 400 -26.83 12.26 8.00
CA ASP A 400 -25.69 11.33 8.03
C ASP A 400 -24.37 12.10 8.23
N LEU A 401 -24.18 13.20 7.50
CA LEU A 401 -23.01 14.08 7.65
C LEU A 401 -22.92 14.69 9.05
N GLU A 402 -24.03 15.20 9.60
CA GLU A 402 -24.07 15.76 10.96
C GLU A 402 -23.65 14.72 12.01
N ASN A 403 -24.11 13.48 11.85
CA ASN A 403 -23.76 12.36 12.72
C ASN A 403 -22.28 11.95 12.59
N ASP A 404 -21.73 11.97 11.38
CA ASP A 404 -20.33 11.63 11.13
C ASP A 404 -19.38 12.69 11.67
N ILE A 405 -19.74 13.98 11.59
CA ILE A 405 -19.04 15.07 12.29
C ILE A 405 -19.05 14.83 13.80
N ALA A 406 -20.21 14.49 14.39
CA ALA A 406 -20.32 14.23 15.83
C ALA A 406 -19.44 13.05 16.29
N LYS A 407 -19.39 11.96 15.51
CA LYS A 407 -18.52 10.80 15.81
C LYS A 407 -17.05 11.17 15.75
N LEU A 408 -16.63 11.96 14.76
CA LEU A 408 -15.23 12.36 14.62
C LEU A 408 -14.77 13.23 15.80
N ARG A 409 -15.64 14.16 16.24
CA ARG A 409 -15.39 14.96 17.44
C ARG A 409 -15.30 14.13 18.72
N GLU A 410 -16.14 13.09 18.86
CA GLU A 410 -16.03 12.13 19.98
C GLU A 410 -14.67 11.42 19.94
N LYS A 411 -14.24 10.95 18.77
CA LYS A 411 -12.92 10.32 18.58
C LYS A 411 -11.76 11.27 18.95
N ILE A 412 -11.87 12.57 18.66
CA ILE A 412 -10.88 13.59 19.07
C ILE A 412 -10.88 13.75 20.59
N SER A 413 -12.06 13.89 21.19
CA SER A 413 -12.22 14.05 22.63
C SER A 413 -11.63 12.86 23.40
N ASP A 414 -11.90 11.64 22.95
CA ASP A 414 -11.38 10.41 23.54
C ASP A 414 -9.85 10.32 23.42
N LEU A 415 -9.28 10.81 22.33
CA LEU A 415 -7.85 10.79 22.10
C LEU A 415 -7.10 11.76 23.01
N VAL A 416 -7.63 12.97 23.20
CA VAL A 416 -6.97 14.06 23.97
C VAL A 416 -7.32 13.99 25.47
N ASN A 417 -8.52 13.54 25.82
CA ASN A 417 -9.03 13.53 27.21
C ASN A 417 -9.22 12.13 27.80
N GLY A 418 -8.97 11.07 27.03
CA GLY A 418 -9.12 9.69 27.49
C GLY A 418 -8.18 9.34 28.65
N PRO A 419 -8.55 8.39 29.53
CA PRO A 419 -7.69 8.00 30.63
C PRO A 419 -6.39 7.40 30.09
N ALA A 420 -5.25 7.88 30.60
CA ALA A 420 -3.94 7.30 30.36
C ALA A 420 -3.89 5.84 30.87
N GLU A 421 -4.35 4.88 30.07
CA GLU A 421 -4.16 3.45 30.30
C GLU A 421 -3.51 2.80 29.09
N SER A 422 -2.50 1.99 29.40
CA SER A 422 -1.63 1.24 28.52
C SER A 422 -2.32 0.65 27.29
N VAL A 423 -1.72 0.89 26.13
CA VAL A 423 -1.94 0.11 24.92
C VAL A 423 -1.61 -1.36 25.22
N THR A 424 -2.63 -2.13 25.59
CA THR A 424 -2.63 -3.58 25.44
C THR A 424 -3.62 -3.89 24.33
N ASN A 425 -3.07 -4.14 23.14
CA ASN A 425 -3.81 -4.66 22.00
C ASN A 425 -4.60 -5.90 22.42
N THR A 426 -5.92 -5.78 22.44
CA THR A 426 -6.80 -6.96 22.41
C THR A 426 -7.78 -6.80 21.27
N TYR A 427 -7.46 -7.43 20.15
CA TYR A 427 -8.42 -7.80 19.12
C TYR A 427 -9.56 -8.58 19.79
N SER A 428 -10.75 -7.99 19.86
CA SER A 428 -11.96 -8.70 20.27
C SER A 428 -12.71 -9.16 19.03
N SER A 429 -12.45 -10.39 18.60
CA SER A 429 -13.36 -11.12 17.72
C SER A 429 -14.50 -11.67 18.56
N THR A 430 -15.71 -11.16 18.33
CA THR A 430 -16.92 -11.64 18.98
C THR A 430 -17.35 -12.98 18.38
N TYR A 431 -17.15 -14.10 19.09
CA TYR A 431 -18.03 -15.28 19.00
C TYR A 431 -18.01 -16.09 20.31
N GLY A 432 -19.11 -15.98 21.06
CA GLY A 432 -19.89 -17.14 21.49
C GLY A 432 -19.40 -18.05 22.62
N THR A 433 -20.00 -17.81 23.80
CA THR A 433 -20.52 -18.79 24.78
C THR A 433 -19.57 -19.45 25.78
N GLY A 434 -20.00 -19.42 27.05
CA GLY A 434 -19.58 -20.39 28.06
C GLY A 434 -19.35 -19.80 29.45
N ALA A 435 -20.43 -19.48 30.17
CA ALA A 435 -20.35 -19.18 31.60
C ALA A 435 -19.79 -20.39 32.39
N ALA A 436 -18.74 -20.15 33.18
CA ALA A 436 -18.36 -21.03 34.28
C ALA A 436 -17.82 -20.18 35.45
N THR A 437 -18.67 -19.95 36.43
CA THR A 437 -18.29 -19.52 37.77
C THR A 437 -17.54 -20.65 38.47
N ILE A 438 -16.50 -20.33 39.27
CA ILE A 438 -16.29 -20.77 40.67
C ILE A 438 -14.91 -20.29 41.20
N ASN A 439 -15.00 -19.35 42.15
CA ASN A 439 -14.36 -19.25 43.47
C ASN A 439 -12.83 -19.29 43.73
N THR A 440 -12.44 -18.26 44.49
CA THR A 440 -11.55 -18.24 45.69
C THR A 440 -10.06 -18.49 45.50
N ALA A 441 -9.22 -17.53 45.91
CA ALA A 441 -8.69 -17.50 47.27
C ALA A 441 -7.75 -16.29 47.48
N THR A 442 -7.74 -15.83 48.74
CA THR A 442 -6.95 -14.77 49.34
C THR A 442 -5.44 -15.04 49.34
N ALA A 443 -4.69 -13.94 49.26
CA ALA A 443 -3.25 -13.80 49.26
C ALA A 443 -2.51 -14.48 50.43
N ALA A 444 -1.31 -15.01 50.13
CA ALA A 444 -0.14 -15.03 51.02
C ALA A 444 1.16 -15.32 50.24
N ASN A 445 2.08 -14.35 50.30
CA ASN A 445 3.55 -14.43 50.31
C ASN A 445 4.33 -15.33 49.33
N GLU A 446 5.13 -14.72 48.45
CA GLU A 446 6.58 -15.04 48.22
C GLU A 446 7.26 -13.97 47.30
N PRO A 447 8.61 -13.92 47.19
CA PRO A 447 9.48 -12.95 47.84
C PRO A 447 9.97 -11.78 46.95
N GLU A 448 10.38 -10.70 47.63
CA GLU A 448 10.99 -9.49 47.07
C GLU A 448 12.41 -9.78 46.55
N VAL A 449 12.64 -9.55 45.25
CA VAL A 449 13.98 -9.57 44.63
C VAL A 449 14.48 -8.14 44.54
N GLU A 450 15.49 -7.83 45.35
CA GLU A 450 16.16 -6.54 45.45
C GLU A 450 17.08 -6.32 44.23
N VAL A 451 16.71 -5.41 43.33
CA VAL A 451 17.56 -5.03 42.19
C VAL A 451 18.61 -4.02 42.67
N GLN A 452 19.88 -4.44 42.73
CA GLN A 452 21.00 -3.53 42.96
C GLN A 452 21.15 -2.58 41.77
N SER A 453 21.17 -1.27 42.06
CA SER A 453 21.53 -0.26 41.07
C SER A 453 23.02 -0.33 40.75
N LEU A 454 23.33 -0.32 39.45
CA LEU A 454 24.68 -0.33 38.93
C LEU A 454 25.31 1.07 39.12
N ASP A 455 26.35 1.17 39.96
CA ASP A 455 27.06 2.41 40.25
C ASP A 455 28.02 2.77 39.10
N LEU A 456 27.66 3.80 38.32
CA LEU A 456 28.45 4.32 37.20
C LEU A 456 29.63 5.22 37.61
N SER A 457 29.95 5.35 38.90
CA SER A 457 31.01 6.25 39.37
C SER A 457 32.46 5.82 39.05
N THR A 458 32.67 4.70 38.36
CA THR A 458 34.02 4.16 38.07
C THR A 458 34.47 4.19 36.60
N LEU A 459 33.68 4.74 35.67
CA LEU A 459 34.13 4.99 34.29
C LEU A 459 34.77 6.39 34.17
N ASN A 460 35.92 6.55 34.82
CA ASN A 460 36.89 7.57 34.44
C ASN A 460 38.15 6.86 33.92
N HIS A 461 38.24 6.74 32.60
CA HIS A 461 39.52 6.53 31.94
C HIS A 461 39.74 7.63 30.90
N GLN A 462 40.92 8.23 31.03
CA GLN A 462 41.36 9.41 30.31
C GLN A 462 41.31 9.18 28.80
N ALA A 463 40.68 10.12 28.10
CA ALA A 463 40.77 10.24 26.66
C ALA A 463 42.24 10.40 26.26
N GLN A 464 42.74 9.43 25.51
CA GLN A 464 43.96 9.55 24.73
C GLN A 464 43.52 9.56 23.26
N GLU A 465 43.61 10.73 22.63
CA GLU A 465 43.21 10.92 21.23
C GLU A 465 44.00 10.02 20.27
N PRO A 466 43.32 9.46 19.25
CA PRO A 466 43.93 9.28 17.95
C PRO A 466 43.12 9.94 16.83
N ALA A 467 43.80 10.87 16.14
CA ALA A 467 43.63 11.33 14.76
C ALA A 467 42.19 11.46 14.20
N GLN A 468 41.63 12.67 14.33
CA GLN A 468 40.58 13.14 13.42
C GLN A 468 41.15 13.38 12.01
N ASN A 469 40.74 12.58 11.04
CA ASN A 469 40.76 12.98 9.63
C ASN A 469 39.39 13.60 9.33
N GLY A 470 39.29 14.91 9.58
CA GLY A 470 38.06 15.68 9.45
C GLY A 470 37.73 16.02 8.00
N TRP A 471 36.44 16.04 7.72
CA TRP A 471 35.80 16.50 6.48
C TRP A 471 36.11 17.98 6.12
N ASP A 472 36.88 18.70 6.92
CA ASP A 472 37.35 20.06 6.66
C ASP A 472 38.39 20.15 5.53
N ASP A 473 39.14 19.06 5.26
CA ASP A 473 40.22 19.07 4.25
C ASP A 473 39.67 18.99 2.80
N VAL A 474 38.47 18.42 2.63
CA VAL A 474 37.82 18.30 1.32
C VAL A 474 37.10 19.61 0.94
N ARG A 475 36.58 20.34 1.93
CA ARG A 475 35.82 21.58 1.71
C ARG A 475 36.68 22.67 1.06
N SER A 476 37.94 22.81 1.48
CA SER A 476 38.87 23.79 0.89
C SER A 476 39.21 23.45 -0.57
N THR A 477 39.38 22.16 -0.87
CA THR A 477 39.72 21.68 -2.23
C THR A 477 38.54 21.83 -3.20
N VAL A 478 37.31 21.60 -2.74
CA VAL A 478 36.10 21.79 -3.55
C VAL A 478 35.85 23.27 -3.88
N TRP A 479 36.02 24.17 -2.92
CA TRP A 479 35.90 25.62 -3.17
C TRP A 479 37.00 26.17 -4.08
N LEU A 480 38.22 25.61 -4.01
CA LEU A 480 39.31 25.97 -4.93
C LEU A 480 38.97 25.56 -6.38
N LEU A 481 38.45 24.34 -6.58
CA LEU A 481 38.07 23.84 -7.91
C LEU A 481 36.89 24.64 -8.50
N ALA A 482 35.88 24.95 -7.69
CA ALA A 482 34.78 25.82 -8.09
C ALA A 482 35.28 27.22 -8.51
N GLY A 483 36.22 27.79 -7.77
CA GLY A 483 36.84 29.09 -8.12
C GLY A 483 37.63 29.06 -9.43
N ILE A 484 38.34 27.98 -9.73
CA ILE A 484 39.09 27.82 -10.99
C ILE A 484 38.13 27.75 -12.19
N VAL A 485 37.02 27.04 -12.07
CA VAL A 485 36.01 26.94 -13.14
C VAL A 485 35.40 28.30 -13.45
N VAL A 486 35.06 29.09 -12.41
CA VAL A 486 34.53 30.45 -12.59
C VAL A 486 35.57 31.38 -13.25
N MET A 487 36.83 31.30 -12.83
CA MET A 487 37.91 32.10 -13.45
C MET A 487 38.12 31.75 -14.93
N ILE A 488 38.07 30.46 -15.29
CA ILE A 488 38.17 30.04 -16.70
C ILE A 488 36.98 30.57 -17.51
N ALA A 489 35.76 30.51 -16.98
CA ALA A 489 34.58 31.04 -17.65
C ALA A 489 34.69 32.56 -17.90
N VAL A 490 35.19 33.32 -16.93
CA VAL A 490 35.41 34.77 -17.07
C VAL A 490 36.48 35.07 -18.12
N VAL A 491 37.59 34.33 -18.13
CA VAL A 491 38.65 34.50 -19.14
C VAL A 491 38.15 34.19 -20.55
N LEU A 492 37.37 33.11 -20.71
CA LEU A 492 36.75 32.75 -21.98
C LEU A 492 35.74 33.82 -22.45
N PHE A 493 34.98 34.40 -21.53
CA PHE A 493 34.06 35.50 -21.82
C PHE A 493 34.80 36.75 -22.34
N PHE A 494 35.90 37.14 -21.68
CA PHE A 494 36.71 38.29 -22.14
C PHE A 494 37.46 38.00 -23.44
N LEU A 495 37.93 36.77 -23.67
CA LEU A 495 38.48 36.35 -24.97
C LEU A 495 37.44 36.43 -26.07
N ALA A 496 36.20 36.02 -25.81
CA ALA A 496 35.09 36.15 -26.76
C ALA A 496 34.76 37.62 -27.05
N LEU A 497 34.88 38.52 -26.06
CA LEU A 497 34.73 39.96 -26.27
C LEU A 497 35.88 40.61 -27.05
N LEU A 498 37.10 40.07 -26.98
CA LEU A 498 38.26 40.56 -27.74
C LEU A 498 38.32 40.01 -29.18
N LEU A 499 37.71 38.85 -29.42
CA LEU A 499 37.59 38.22 -30.75
C LEU A 499 36.39 38.73 -31.55
N ARG A 500 35.49 39.48 -30.90
CA ARG A 500 34.38 40.20 -31.51
C ARG A 500 34.78 41.66 -31.74
#